data_AF-A0A9X1IJK9-F1
#
_entry.id   AF-A0A9X1IJK9-F1
#
_cell.length_a   1.000
_cell.length_b   1.000
_cell.length_c   1.000
_cell.angle_alpha   90.00
_cell.angle_beta   90.00
_cell.angle_gamma   90.00
#
_symmetry.space_group_name_H-M   'P 1'
#
loop_
_entity.id
_entity.type
_entity.pdbx_description
1 polymer ?
#
loop_
_entity_poly.entity_id
_entity_poly.type
_entity_poly.pdbx_seq_one_letter_code
_entity_poly.pdbx_strand_id
1 'polypeptide(L)'
;MVGFRQFCLLFFESHRLQLSPEDIAAAEACGVTFQPATPAQVQRLAMQRKVFYAAGQPILATRGDGFYETAGTLQQLIEEGVQQQRDLAAWQQSEASSATGAMEPDPQLQAEAEAKAGEDVRAEVTVAVDHEAPPRPTRRRRQRPAMSTDPRPAPPAFVAPLTKPQTVAESAEAEKPVGRATMRSPQPGQRWLVAGAVRRGRAAQHWSNRQR
;
A
#
# COMPACT_ATOMS: atom_id res chain seq x y z
N MET A 1 35.74 1.30 -23.17
CA MET A 1 35.17 1.79 -21.90
C MET A 1 33.73 1.25 -21.76
N VAL A 2 33.59 0.02 -21.28
CA VAL A 2 32.28 -0.62 -21.01
C VAL A 2 32.46 -1.29 -19.65
N GLY A 3 32.16 -0.61 -18.54
CA GLY A 3 32.58 -1.17 -17.25
C GLY A 3 32.02 -0.56 -15.97
N PHE A 4 31.14 0.44 -16.03
CA PHE A 4 30.58 1.05 -14.81
C PHE A 4 29.06 1.03 -14.70
N ARG A 5 28.34 0.57 -15.74
CA ARG A 5 26.86 0.50 -15.72
C ARG A 5 26.29 -0.80 -15.16
N GLN A 6 27.08 -1.87 -15.06
CA GLN A 6 26.58 -3.19 -14.64
C GLN A 6 26.53 -3.36 -13.11
N PHE A 7 27.42 -2.69 -12.36
CA PHE A 7 27.60 -2.98 -10.93
C PHE A 7 26.54 -2.36 -10.01
N CYS A 8 25.86 -1.28 -10.43
CA CYS A 8 24.75 -0.71 -9.65
C CYS A 8 23.46 -1.56 -9.68
N LEU A 9 23.39 -2.60 -10.52
CA LEU A 9 22.20 -3.46 -10.60
C LEU A 9 22.18 -4.55 -9.52
N LEU A 10 23.34 -4.97 -9.00
CA LEU A 10 23.45 -6.14 -8.13
C LEU A 10 23.04 -5.88 -6.67
N PHE A 11 23.28 -4.68 -6.13
CA PHE A 11 22.84 -4.37 -4.76
C PHE A 11 21.33 -4.09 -4.67
N PHE A 12 20.68 -3.81 -5.82
CA PHE A 12 19.23 -3.62 -5.92
C PHE A 12 18.44 -4.93 -6.05
N GLU A 13 19.13 -6.07 -6.14
CA GLU A 13 18.53 -7.34 -6.51
C GLU A 13 17.86 -8.03 -5.30
N SER A 14 18.42 -7.88 -4.09
CA SER A 14 17.95 -8.56 -2.87
C SER A 14 16.62 -8.01 -2.29
N HIS A 15 16.05 -6.95 -2.87
CA HIS A 15 14.79 -6.36 -2.39
C HIS A 15 13.78 -6.07 -3.50
N ARG A 16 13.84 -6.79 -4.62
CA ARG A 16 12.78 -6.78 -5.62
C ARG A 16 11.65 -7.67 -5.12
N LEU A 17 10.52 -7.06 -4.76
CA LEU A 17 9.33 -7.79 -4.36
C LEU A 17 8.72 -8.43 -5.62
N GLN A 18 8.79 -9.76 -5.68
CA GLN A 18 8.13 -10.58 -6.69
C GLN A 18 6.71 -10.83 -6.22
N LEU A 19 5.73 -10.50 -7.05
CA LEU A 19 4.31 -10.70 -6.76
C LEU A 19 3.84 -11.97 -7.45
N SER A 20 3.23 -12.85 -6.66
CA SER A 20 2.46 -13.97 -7.21
C SER A 20 1.12 -13.47 -7.79
N PRO A 21 0.45 -14.26 -8.65
CA PRO A 21 -0.89 -13.93 -9.12
C PRO A 21 -1.90 -13.77 -7.97
N GLU A 22 -1.73 -14.54 -6.89
CA GLU A 22 -2.57 -14.44 -5.69
C GLU A 22 -2.36 -13.11 -4.96
N ASP A 23 -1.11 -12.64 -4.84
CA ASP A 23 -0.81 -11.33 -4.25
C ASP A 23 -1.44 -10.18 -5.06
N ILE A 24 -1.39 -10.29 -6.39
CA ILE A 24 -2.01 -9.33 -7.30
C ILE A 24 -3.52 -9.30 -7.07
N ALA A 25 -4.18 -10.47 -7.06
CA ALA A 25 -5.62 -10.56 -6.83
C ALA A 25 -6.03 -10.04 -5.44
N ALA A 26 -5.24 -10.31 -4.40
CA ALA A 26 -5.46 -9.78 -3.05
C ALA A 26 -5.33 -8.24 -3.01
N ALA A 27 -4.28 -7.68 -3.62
CA ALA A 27 -4.11 -6.23 -3.69
C ALA A 27 -5.21 -5.56 -4.53
N GLU A 28 -5.66 -6.19 -5.62
CA GLU A 28 -6.78 -5.71 -6.45
C GLU A 28 -8.10 -5.69 -5.67
N ALA A 29 -8.34 -6.67 -4.80
CA ALA A 29 -9.49 -6.66 -3.88
C ALA A 29 -9.47 -5.44 -2.94
N CYS A 30 -8.28 -4.93 -2.60
CA CYS A 30 -8.10 -3.68 -1.85
C CYS A 30 -8.12 -2.40 -2.72
N GLY A 31 -8.41 -2.51 -4.01
CA GLY A 31 -8.50 -1.39 -4.94
C GLY A 31 -7.15 -0.89 -5.50
N VAL A 32 -6.13 -1.73 -5.46
CA VAL A 32 -4.86 -1.48 -6.16
C VAL A 32 -5.01 -1.84 -7.63
N THR A 33 -4.37 -1.07 -8.50
CA THR A 33 -4.28 -1.33 -9.95
C THR A 33 -2.82 -1.49 -10.35
N PHE A 34 -2.53 -2.46 -11.21
CA PHE A 34 -1.18 -2.73 -11.68
C PHE A 34 -0.99 -2.29 -13.14
N GLN A 35 0.13 -1.64 -13.41
CA GLN A 35 0.48 -1.15 -14.75
C GLN A 35 1.91 -1.56 -15.14
N PRO A 36 2.17 -1.93 -16.40
CA PRO A 36 3.53 -2.18 -16.87
C PRO A 36 4.43 -0.96 -16.66
N ALA A 37 5.61 -1.16 -16.08
CA ALA A 37 6.57 -0.09 -15.86
C ALA A 37 7.39 0.17 -17.12
N THR A 38 7.41 1.42 -17.59
CA THR A 38 8.34 1.84 -18.65
C THR A 38 9.79 1.84 -18.14
N PRO A 39 10.81 1.67 -19.00
CA PRO A 39 12.22 1.71 -18.57
C PRO A 39 12.60 3.02 -17.86
N ALA A 40 12.05 4.15 -18.30
CA ALA A 40 12.26 5.45 -17.67
C ALA A 40 11.60 5.57 -16.28
N GLN A 41 10.48 4.89 -16.05
CA GLN A 41 9.89 4.78 -14.70
C GLN A 41 10.74 3.87 -13.82
N VAL A 42 11.18 2.71 -14.32
CA VAL A 42 12.04 1.80 -13.57
C VAL A 42 13.29 2.52 -13.07
N GLN A 43 13.97 3.29 -13.94
CA GLN A 43 15.16 4.03 -13.55
C GLN A 43 14.89 5.07 -12.44
N ARG A 44 13.75 5.79 -12.51
CA ARG A 44 13.41 6.83 -11.52
C ARG A 44 12.88 6.27 -10.21
N LEU A 45 12.15 5.15 -10.26
CA LEU A 45 11.38 4.63 -9.13
C LEU A 45 12.02 3.42 -8.45
N ALA A 46 12.98 2.74 -9.10
CA ALA A 46 13.68 1.60 -8.50
C ALA A 46 14.30 1.97 -7.15
N MET A 47 14.98 3.13 -7.08
CA MET A 47 15.58 3.62 -5.85
C MET A 47 14.60 3.85 -4.70
N GLN A 48 13.33 4.12 -5.04
CA GLN A 48 12.27 4.37 -4.07
C GLN A 48 11.52 3.09 -3.66
N ARG A 49 11.93 1.90 -4.16
CA ARG A 49 11.26 0.61 -3.91
C ARG A 49 9.78 0.62 -4.31
N LYS A 50 9.49 1.25 -5.45
CA LYS A 50 8.14 1.38 -6.05
C LYS A 50 7.97 0.57 -7.35
N VAL A 51 8.94 -0.28 -7.67
CA VAL A 51 8.92 -1.17 -8.83
C VAL A 51 8.82 -2.59 -8.33
N PHE A 52 7.79 -3.30 -8.78
CA PHE A 52 7.50 -4.69 -8.45
C PHE A 52 7.69 -5.56 -9.67
N TYR A 53 7.72 -6.87 -9.50
CA TYR A 53 7.87 -7.81 -10.60
C TYR A 53 6.77 -8.86 -10.56
N ALA A 54 6.17 -9.14 -11.71
CA ALA A 54 5.24 -10.24 -11.90
C ALA A 54 5.60 -10.95 -13.20
N ALA A 55 5.73 -12.28 -13.17
CA ALA A 55 6.19 -13.08 -14.30
C ALA A 55 7.49 -12.53 -14.95
N GLY A 56 8.41 -11.98 -14.14
CA GLY A 56 9.67 -11.39 -14.61
C GLY A 56 9.55 -10.00 -15.25
N GLN A 57 8.34 -9.44 -15.38
CA GLN A 57 8.13 -8.10 -15.93
C GLN A 57 7.99 -7.03 -14.84
N PRO A 58 8.58 -5.84 -15.00
CA PRO A 58 8.46 -4.78 -14.03
C PRO A 58 7.07 -4.12 -14.12
N ILE A 59 6.40 -4.00 -12.98
CA ILE A 59 5.07 -3.40 -12.85
C ILE A 59 5.06 -2.35 -11.73
N LEU A 60 4.13 -1.41 -11.82
CA LEU A 60 3.85 -0.38 -10.83
C LEU A 60 2.46 -0.62 -10.24
N ALA A 61 2.33 -0.43 -8.93
CA ALA A 61 1.06 -0.50 -8.22
C ALA A 61 0.56 0.91 -7.91
N THR A 62 -0.69 1.22 -8.25
CA THR A 62 -1.34 2.50 -7.98
C THR A 62 -2.68 2.32 -7.29
N ARG A 63 -2.96 3.19 -6.33
CA ARG A 63 -4.31 3.35 -5.75
C ARG A 63 -4.99 4.56 -6.42
N GLY A 64 -6.32 4.68 -6.33
CA GLY A 64 -7.12 5.67 -7.07
C GLY A 64 -6.77 7.16 -6.91
N ASP A 65 -5.73 7.50 -6.16
CA ASP A 65 -5.15 8.84 -6.01
C ASP A 65 -4.01 9.13 -7.01
N GLY A 66 -3.59 8.14 -7.81
CA GLY A 66 -2.53 8.26 -8.81
C GLY A 66 -1.12 8.21 -8.22
N PHE A 67 -0.98 7.87 -6.94
CA PHE A 67 0.33 7.66 -6.32
C PHE A 67 0.78 6.20 -6.47
N TYR A 68 2.08 6.03 -6.70
CA TYR A 68 2.69 4.71 -6.72
C TYR A 68 2.94 4.20 -5.30
N GLU A 69 2.44 3.00 -5.03
CA GLU A 69 2.62 2.30 -3.77
C GLU A 69 4.08 1.93 -3.55
N THR A 70 4.47 1.92 -2.28
CA THR A 70 5.79 1.46 -1.84
C THR A 70 5.71 -0.01 -1.45
N ALA A 71 6.84 -0.72 -1.42
CA ALA A 71 6.85 -2.13 -1.03
C ALA A 71 6.19 -2.42 0.34
N GLY A 72 6.40 -1.55 1.33
CA GLY A 72 5.80 -1.73 2.65
C GLY A 72 4.27 -1.53 2.65
N THR A 73 3.78 -0.51 1.94
CA THR A 73 2.34 -0.26 1.85
C THR A 73 1.64 -1.32 1.01
N LEU A 74 2.24 -1.74 -0.10
CA LEU A 74 1.69 -2.80 -0.95
C LEU A 74 1.61 -4.14 -0.20
N GLN A 75 2.65 -4.52 0.55
CA GLN A 75 2.65 -5.76 1.33
C GLN A 75 1.51 -5.77 2.37
N GLN A 76 1.32 -4.66 3.07
CA GLN A 76 0.22 -4.54 4.04
C GLN A 76 -1.16 -4.68 3.35
N LEU A 77 -1.33 -4.09 2.16
CA LEU A 77 -2.57 -4.21 1.39
C LEU A 77 -2.81 -5.65 0.91
N ILE A 78 -1.75 -6.37 0.52
CA ILE A 78 -1.86 -7.79 0.15
C ILE A 78 -2.33 -8.60 1.36
N GLU A 79 -1.70 -8.41 2.53
CA GLU A 79 -2.10 -9.11 3.76
C GLU A 79 -3.57 -8.82 4.14
N GLU A 80 -4.00 -7.56 4.01
CA GLU A 80 -5.39 -7.16 4.21
C GLU A 80 -6.34 -7.83 3.20
N GLY A 81 -5.98 -7.83 1.91
CA GLY A 81 -6.78 -8.44 0.85
C GLY A 81 -6.92 -9.95 1.01
N VAL A 82 -5.84 -10.63 1.39
CA VAL A 82 -5.86 -12.07 1.71
C VAL A 82 -6.80 -12.35 2.89
N GLN A 83 -6.76 -11.50 3.93
CA GLN A 83 -7.68 -11.65 5.06
C GLN A 83 -9.14 -11.46 4.64
N GLN A 84 -9.43 -10.41 3.84
CA GLN A 84 -10.77 -10.16 3.32
C GLN A 84 -11.30 -11.34 2.48
N GLN A 85 -10.45 -11.95 1.66
CA GLN A 85 -10.81 -13.13 0.88
C GLN A 85 -11.14 -14.33 1.77
N ARG A 86 -10.35 -14.58 2.83
CA ARG A 86 -10.62 -15.65 3.79
C ARG A 86 -11.92 -15.42 4.54
N ASP A 87 -12.18 -14.19 4.97
CA ASP A 87 -13.42 -13.84 5.65
C ASP A 87 -14.59 -14.13 4.72
N LEU A 88 -14.58 -13.62 3.48
CA LEU A 88 -15.64 -13.87 2.50
C LEU A 88 -15.86 -15.37 2.23
N ALA A 89 -14.79 -16.16 2.15
CA ALA A 89 -14.89 -17.60 1.99
C ALA A 89 -15.55 -18.29 3.20
N ALA A 90 -15.20 -17.87 4.43
CA ALA A 90 -15.81 -18.38 5.66
C ALA A 90 -17.31 -18.04 5.76
N TRP A 91 -17.70 -16.83 5.32
CA TRP A 91 -19.11 -16.43 5.22
C TRP A 91 -19.88 -17.33 4.24
N GLN A 92 -19.33 -17.59 3.05
CA GLN A 92 -19.97 -18.45 2.04
C GLN A 92 -20.13 -19.91 2.52
N GLN A 93 -19.14 -20.44 3.26
CA GLN A 93 -19.22 -21.81 3.81
C GLN A 93 -20.30 -21.95 4.89
N SER A 94 -20.53 -20.89 5.67
CA SER A 94 -21.54 -20.86 6.74
C SER A 94 -22.97 -20.86 6.18
N GLU A 95 -23.22 -20.13 5.08
CA GLU A 95 -24.51 -20.13 4.41
C GLU A 95 -24.85 -21.48 3.76
N ALA A 96 -23.88 -22.13 3.11
CA ALA A 96 -24.07 -23.44 2.49
C ALA A 96 -24.41 -24.55 3.50
N SER A 97 -23.82 -24.49 4.70
CA SER A 97 -24.11 -25.44 5.78
C SER A 97 -25.51 -25.25 6.37
N SER A 98 -26.05 -24.04 6.30
CA SER A 98 -27.38 -23.71 6.84
C SER A 98 -28.52 -24.11 5.90
N ALA A 99 -28.29 -24.15 4.59
CA ALA A 99 -29.29 -24.54 3.60
C ALA A 99 -29.49 -26.06 3.47
N THR A 100 -28.56 -26.88 3.97
CA THR A 100 -28.62 -28.36 3.87
C THR A 100 -29.28 -29.03 5.08
N GLY A 101 -29.74 -28.25 6.07
CA GLY A 101 -30.31 -28.76 7.34
C GLY A 101 -31.83 -29.01 7.38
N ALA A 102 -32.56 -28.84 6.27
CA ALA A 102 -34.03 -28.96 6.25
C ALA A 102 -34.57 -30.10 5.37
N MET A 103 -33.75 -31.12 5.11
CA MET A 103 -34.25 -32.40 4.61
C MET A 103 -33.92 -33.45 5.66
N GLU A 104 -34.87 -33.60 6.59
CA GLU A 104 -34.94 -34.72 7.53
C GLU A 104 -34.78 -36.02 6.73
N PRO A 105 -33.68 -36.79 6.88
CA PRO A 105 -33.62 -38.12 6.33
C PRO A 105 -34.59 -38.98 7.15
N ASP A 106 -35.66 -39.42 6.50
CA ASP A 106 -36.63 -40.39 6.99
C ASP A 106 -35.89 -41.58 7.66
N PRO A 107 -36.07 -41.80 8.98
CA PRO A 107 -35.35 -42.83 9.71
C PRO A 107 -36.04 -44.19 9.54
N GLN A 108 -36.08 -44.72 8.32
CA GLN A 108 -36.47 -46.11 8.09
C GLN A 108 -35.62 -46.73 6.99
N LEU A 109 -34.47 -47.29 7.39
CA LEU A 109 -34.13 -48.70 7.15
C LEU A 109 -32.78 -49.01 7.80
N GLN A 110 -32.88 -49.64 8.97
CA GLN A 110 -31.84 -50.46 9.56
C GLN A 110 -31.49 -51.58 8.57
N ALA A 111 -30.21 -51.70 8.21
CA ALA A 111 -29.62 -52.97 7.85
C ALA A 111 -28.17 -52.97 8.35
N GLU A 112 -27.95 -53.86 9.32
CA GLU A 112 -26.68 -54.16 9.98
C GLU A 112 -25.55 -54.39 8.97
N ALA A 113 -24.42 -53.74 9.19
CA ALA A 113 -23.11 -54.24 8.79
C ALA A 113 -22.07 -53.77 9.81
N GLU A 114 -22.07 -54.50 10.90
CA GLU A 114 -20.97 -54.65 11.84
C GLU A 114 -19.67 -54.97 11.09
N ALA A 115 -18.58 -54.23 11.33
CA ALA A 115 -17.26 -54.81 11.65
C ALA A 115 -16.11 -53.79 11.59
N LYS A 116 -15.40 -53.76 12.73
CA LYS A 116 -13.96 -53.52 12.92
C LYS A 116 -13.46 -52.08 12.96
N ALA A 117 -13.59 -51.53 14.18
CA ALA A 117 -12.46 -51.30 15.09
C ALA A 117 -11.07 -51.29 14.45
N GLY A 118 -10.56 -50.09 14.24
CA GLY A 118 -9.15 -49.77 14.13
C GLY A 118 -8.82 -48.71 15.17
N GLU A 119 -8.51 -49.18 16.38
CA GLU A 119 -7.65 -48.47 17.33
C GLU A 119 -6.35 -48.06 16.63
N ASP A 120 -5.84 -46.86 16.89
CA ASP A 120 -4.61 -46.69 17.66
C ASP A 120 -3.82 -45.41 17.29
N VAL A 121 -3.24 -44.83 18.34
CA VAL A 121 -2.15 -43.85 18.42
C VAL A 121 -2.43 -42.39 18.05
N ARG A 122 -3.08 -41.73 19.01
CA ARG A 122 -2.80 -40.34 19.41
C ARG A 122 -1.33 -40.21 19.84
N ALA A 123 -0.51 -39.54 19.04
CA ALA A 123 0.80 -39.04 19.46
C ALA A 123 0.74 -37.51 19.60
N GLU A 124 0.34 -37.05 20.80
CA GLU A 124 0.64 -35.69 21.25
C GLU A 124 2.12 -35.61 21.58
N VAL A 125 2.91 -35.03 20.67
CA VAL A 125 4.27 -34.59 20.95
C VAL A 125 4.24 -33.07 21.11
N THR A 126 4.06 -32.64 22.35
CA THR A 126 4.25 -31.25 22.78
C THR A 126 5.75 -30.97 22.87
N VAL A 127 6.36 -30.53 21.77
CA VAL A 127 7.71 -29.96 21.81
C VAL A 127 7.59 -28.54 22.37
N ALA A 128 7.89 -28.39 23.66
CA ALA A 128 8.18 -27.11 24.27
C ALA A 128 9.48 -26.57 23.64
N VAL A 129 9.34 -25.69 22.65
CA VAL A 129 10.47 -24.92 22.13
C VAL A 129 10.69 -23.76 23.08
N ASP A 130 11.74 -23.85 23.88
CA ASP A 130 12.31 -22.74 24.62
C ASP A 130 12.66 -21.61 23.64
N HIS A 131 11.78 -20.60 23.56
CA HIS A 131 12.09 -19.35 22.90
C HIS A 131 12.95 -18.50 23.83
N GLU A 132 14.26 -18.76 23.79
CA GLU A 132 15.28 -17.86 24.33
C GLU A 132 15.08 -16.48 23.68
N ALA A 133 14.60 -15.53 24.49
CA ALA A 133 14.27 -14.20 24.04
C ALA A 133 15.54 -13.51 23.50
N PRO A 134 15.54 -13.00 22.25
CA PRO A 134 16.72 -12.35 21.69
C PRO A 134 17.10 -11.13 22.54
N PRO A 135 18.40 -10.90 22.78
CA PRO A 135 18.88 -9.80 23.60
C PRO A 135 18.40 -8.47 23.00
N ARG A 136 17.69 -7.68 23.82
CA ARG A 136 17.19 -6.36 23.42
C ARG A 136 18.38 -5.48 23.00
N PRO A 137 18.41 -4.96 21.77
CA PRO A 137 19.46 -4.05 21.35
C PRO A 137 19.38 -2.79 22.22
N THR A 138 20.40 -2.58 23.04
CA THR A 138 20.56 -1.35 23.81
C THR A 138 20.66 -0.20 22.81
N ARG A 139 19.63 0.66 22.80
CA ARG A 139 19.59 1.90 22.03
C ARG A 139 20.78 2.76 22.48
N ARG A 140 21.92 2.63 21.79
CA ARG A 140 22.99 3.62 21.83
C ARG A 140 22.37 4.92 21.35
N ARG A 141 22.04 5.78 22.31
CA ARG A 141 21.69 7.18 22.15
C ARG A 141 22.78 7.79 21.28
N ARG A 142 22.54 7.87 19.97
CA ARG A 142 23.43 8.53 19.02
C ARG A 142 23.63 9.95 19.56
N GLN A 143 24.83 10.20 20.06
CA GLN A 143 25.25 11.55 20.41
C GLN A 143 25.07 12.38 19.15
N ARG A 144 24.19 13.37 19.27
CA ARG A 144 23.89 14.33 18.22
C ARG A 144 25.21 15.06 17.93
N PRO A 145 25.82 14.92 16.74
CA PRO A 145 26.96 15.75 16.39
C PRO A 145 26.52 17.20 16.49
N ALA A 146 27.27 18.00 17.25
CA ALA A 146 27.07 19.44 17.33
C ALA A 146 27.06 19.99 15.89
N MET A 147 26.03 20.78 15.57
CA MET A 147 25.86 21.36 14.26
C MET A 147 27.09 22.23 13.95
N SER A 148 27.90 21.79 12.99
CA SER A 148 28.82 22.69 12.31
C SER A 148 27.95 23.61 11.45
N THR A 149 27.92 24.89 11.82
CA THR A 149 27.33 25.96 11.01
C THR A 149 28.20 26.16 9.78
N ASP A 150 27.92 25.37 8.76
CA ASP A 150 28.51 25.53 7.44
C ASP A 150 27.94 26.82 6.79
N PRO A 151 28.78 27.80 6.42
CA PRO A 151 28.31 29.04 5.81
C PRO A 151 27.65 28.75 4.46
N ARG A 152 26.34 29.02 4.41
CA ARG A 152 25.49 29.00 3.21
C ARG A 152 26.21 29.70 2.03
N PRO A 153 26.60 28.99 0.96
CA PRO A 153 27.10 29.64 -0.25
C PRO A 153 25.98 30.46 -0.87
N ALA A 154 26.30 31.71 -1.22
CA ALA A 154 25.38 32.63 -1.88
C ALA A 154 24.86 32.02 -3.19
N PRO A 155 23.56 32.18 -3.53
CA PRO A 155 23.03 31.69 -4.79
C PRO A 155 23.71 32.41 -5.96
N PRO A 156 24.07 31.71 -7.05
CA PRO A 156 24.54 32.36 -8.26
C PRO A 156 23.44 33.25 -8.82
N ALA A 157 23.81 34.48 -9.20
CA ALA A 157 22.92 35.43 -9.85
C ALA A 157 22.33 34.80 -11.11
N PHE A 158 21.01 34.61 -11.09
CA PHE A 158 20.25 34.12 -12.23
C PHE A 158 20.20 35.24 -13.28
N VAL A 159 21.02 35.13 -14.32
CA VAL A 159 20.95 36.01 -15.49
C VAL A 159 19.74 35.55 -16.31
N ALA A 160 18.64 36.30 -16.22
CA ALA A 160 17.44 36.03 -17.00
C ALA A 160 17.71 36.26 -18.50
N PRO A 161 17.40 35.31 -19.39
CA PRO A 161 17.35 35.60 -20.81
C PRO A 161 16.10 36.44 -21.12
N LEU A 162 16.35 37.61 -21.69
CA LEU A 162 15.37 38.56 -22.22
C LEU A 162 14.68 37.96 -23.46
N THR A 163 13.62 37.17 -23.27
CA THR A 163 12.73 36.75 -24.36
C THR A 163 11.66 37.83 -24.60
N LYS A 164 11.71 38.40 -25.80
CA LYS A 164 10.81 39.41 -26.34
C LYS A 164 9.35 38.92 -26.38
N PRO A 165 8.35 39.78 -26.12
CA PRO A 165 6.96 39.48 -26.45
C PRO A 165 6.75 39.68 -27.95
N GLN A 166 6.39 38.61 -28.66
CA GLN A 166 5.81 38.72 -30.00
C GLN A 166 4.29 38.77 -29.86
N THR A 167 3.78 40.00 -29.86
CA THR A 167 2.39 40.34 -30.09
C THR A 167 2.12 40.20 -31.59
N VAL A 168 1.25 39.29 -31.99
CA VAL A 168 0.41 39.48 -33.18
C VAL A 168 -0.98 38.97 -32.84
N ALA A 169 -1.91 39.91 -32.83
CA ALA A 169 -3.34 39.69 -32.75
C ALA A 169 -3.88 39.08 -34.05
N GLU A 170 -5.07 38.52 -33.99
CA GLU A 170 -6.26 39.03 -34.72
C GLU A 170 -7.14 37.93 -35.36
N SER A 171 -8.38 37.88 -34.85
CA SER A 171 -9.69 37.55 -35.48
C SER A 171 -9.86 36.22 -36.24
N ALA A 172 -10.97 35.49 -36.16
CA ALA A 172 -12.39 35.82 -36.00
C ALA A 172 -13.12 34.62 -35.33
N GLU A 173 -14.00 34.82 -34.35
CA GLU A 173 -15.45 34.99 -34.51
C GLU A 173 -16.18 33.70 -34.94
N ALA A 174 -16.84 33.01 -33.99
CA ALA A 174 -18.10 32.29 -34.21
C ALA A 174 -18.69 31.77 -32.88
N GLU A 175 -19.70 32.51 -32.43
CA GLU A 175 -20.99 32.04 -31.92
C GLU A 175 -21.11 31.15 -30.65
N LYS A 176 -21.90 31.69 -29.71
CA LYS A 176 -22.46 31.07 -28.50
C LYS A 176 -23.54 30.02 -28.89
N PRO A 177 -23.80 29.02 -28.02
CA PRO A 177 -25.00 29.20 -27.19
C PRO A 177 -24.88 28.73 -25.73
N VAL A 178 -25.47 29.56 -24.86
CA VAL A 178 -26.49 29.22 -23.85
C VAL A 178 -26.22 28.01 -22.92
N GLY A 179 -25.80 28.36 -21.71
CA GLY A 179 -26.60 28.11 -20.50
C GLY A 179 -26.84 26.65 -20.11
N ARG A 180 -25.83 26.00 -19.50
CA ARG A 180 -26.06 24.86 -18.61
C ARG A 180 -25.34 25.11 -17.30
N ALA A 181 -26.11 25.32 -16.24
CA ALA A 181 -25.63 25.49 -14.88
C ALA A 181 -24.83 24.25 -14.46
N THR A 182 -23.51 24.33 -14.57
CA THR A 182 -22.60 23.39 -13.94
C THR A 182 -22.65 23.64 -12.43
N MET A 183 -23.33 22.76 -11.71
CA MET A 183 -23.05 22.57 -10.29
C MET A 183 -21.54 22.33 -10.16
N ARG A 184 -20.84 23.29 -9.55
CA ARG A 184 -19.43 23.16 -9.18
C ARG A 184 -19.32 22.02 -8.18
N SER A 185 -18.95 20.83 -8.66
CA SER A 185 -18.49 19.76 -7.80
C SER A 185 -17.27 20.26 -7.02
N PRO A 186 -17.24 20.12 -5.68
CA PRO A 186 -16.11 20.57 -4.88
C PRO A 186 -14.84 19.81 -5.28
N GLN A 187 -13.77 20.55 -5.57
CA GLN A 187 -12.51 19.99 -6.01
C GLN A 187 -11.98 18.96 -4.97
N PRO A 188 -11.62 17.74 -5.40
CA PRO A 188 -11.00 16.72 -4.55
C PRO A 188 -9.55 17.13 -4.25
N GLY A 189 -9.39 18.02 -3.28
CA GLY A 189 -8.07 18.51 -2.84
C GLY A 189 -8.11 19.44 -1.63
N GLN A 190 -9.24 20.11 -1.37
CA GLN A 190 -9.37 21.09 -0.29
C GLN A 190 -9.87 20.52 1.06
N ARG A 191 -10.24 19.23 1.14
CA ARG A 191 -10.84 18.66 2.37
C ARG A 191 -9.87 18.57 3.56
N TRP A 192 -8.57 18.54 3.32
CA TRP A 192 -7.55 18.35 4.36
C TRP A 192 -7.24 19.64 5.14
N LEU A 193 -7.50 20.82 4.56
CA LEU A 193 -7.20 22.11 5.20
C LEU A 193 -8.18 22.45 6.34
N VAL A 194 -9.41 21.93 6.32
CA VAL A 194 -10.44 22.22 7.34
C VAL A 194 -10.32 21.28 8.56
N ALA A 195 -9.83 20.04 8.39
CA ALA A 195 -9.71 19.07 9.49
C ALA A 195 -8.61 19.41 10.52
N GLY A 196 -7.61 20.22 10.13
CA GLY A 196 -6.49 20.59 11.02
C GLY A 196 -6.77 21.72 12.01
N ALA A 197 -7.75 22.58 11.73
CA ALA A 197 -8.06 23.73 12.58
C ALA A 197 -8.81 23.33 13.86
N VAL A 198 -9.70 22.33 13.78
CA VAL A 198 -10.51 21.88 14.93
C VAL A 198 -9.67 21.14 15.98
N ARG A 199 -8.56 20.48 15.60
CA ARG A 199 -7.69 19.78 16.56
C ARG A 199 -6.79 20.70 17.38
N ARG A 200 -6.47 21.91 16.91
CA ARG A 200 -5.60 22.84 17.67
C ARG A 200 -6.34 23.65 18.74
N GLY A 201 -7.67 23.68 18.71
CA GLY A 201 -8.47 24.43 19.69
C GLY A 201 -8.62 23.75 21.06
N ARG A 202 -8.51 22.41 21.16
CA ARG A 202 -8.75 21.69 22.44
C ARG A 202 -7.49 21.34 23.23
N ALA A 203 -6.32 21.41 22.62
CA ALA A 203 -5.08 21.11 23.32
C ALA A 203 -4.72 22.20 24.34
N ALA A 204 -5.20 23.45 24.20
CA ALA A 204 -4.75 24.58 25.02
C ALA A 204 -5.32 24.61 26.45
N GLN A 205 -6.42 23.93 26.75
CA GLN A 205 -7.08 24.06 28.06
C GLN A 205 -6.54 23.11 29.13
N HIS A 206 -5.77 22.07 28.78
CA HIS A 206 -5.46 20.99 29.73
C HIS A 206 -4.15 21.17 30.52
N TRP A 207 -3.37 22.23 30.27
CA TRP A 207 -2.09 22.46 30.97
C TRP A 207 -2.19 23.47 32.13
N SER A 208 -3.30 24.19 32.28
CA SER A 208 -3.40 25.29 33.26
C SER A 208 -3.66 24.88 34.71
N ASN A 209 -3.89 23.60 35.03
CA ASN A 209 -4.32 23.16 36.38
C ASN A 209 -3.25 22.41 37.20
N ARG A 210 -1.97 22.49 36.85
CA ARG A 210 -0.90 21.73 37.53
C ARG A 210 0.13 22.57 38.29
N GLN A 211 -0.25 23.78 38.71
CA GLN A 211 0.50 24.60 39.66
C GLN A 211 -0.45 25.14 40.73
N ARG A 212 -0.71 24.33 41.76
CA ARG A 212 -1.12 24.76 43.10
C ARG A 212 -0.45 23.86 44.10
#